data_AF-A0A496QYE5-F1
#
_entry.id   AF-A0A496QYE5-F1
#
_cell.length_a   1.000
_cell.length_b   1.000
_cell.length_c   1.000
_cell.angle_alpha   90.00
_cell.angle_beta   90.00
_cell.angle_gamma   90.00
#
_symmetry.space_group_name_H-M   'P 1'
#
loop_
_entity.id
_entity.type
_entity.pdbx_description
1 polymer ?
#
loop_
_entity_poly.entity_id
_entity_poly.type
_entity_poly.pdbx_seq_one_letter_code
_entity_poly.pdbx_strand_id
1 'polypeptide(L)'
;MVPVSGKEKARIEAILVHARKNRAISLRIAEYDLEGLKKRAEEEGMPYQTLISTILHKYVTDQLVDKREVYKTVSLAREAVVDFGISQPEK
;
A
#
# COMPACT_ATOMS: atom_id res chain seq x y z
N MET A 1 32.29 -14.60 1.21
CA MET A 1 30.96 -15.27 1.25
C MET A 1 30.87 -15.99 2.58
N VAL A 2 30.06 -15.50 3.53
CA VAL A 2 30.01 -16.06 4.89
C VAL A 2 29.15 -17.33 4.85
N PRO A 3 29.64 -18.49 5.31
CA PRO A 3 28.87 -19.72 5.31
C PRO A 3 27.75 -19.65 6.36
N VAL A 4 26.50 -19.65 5.91
CA VAL A 4 25.32 -19.77 6.78
C VAL A 4 25.18 -21.22 7.26
N SER A 5 24.95 -21.40 8.57
CA SER A 5 24.65 -22.69 9.21
C SER A 5 23.48 -23.40 8.52
N GLY A 6 23.50 -24.74 8.47
CA GLY A 6 22.48 -25.55 7.79
C GLY A 6 21.04 -25.27 8.25
N LYS A 7 20.84 -24.91 9.52
CA LYS A 7 19.52 -24.50 10.06
C LYS A 7 19.08 -23.13 9.54
N GLU A 8 20.02 -22.21 9.36
CA GLU A 8 19.76 -20.86 8.87
C GLU A 8 19.47 -20.85 7.37
N LYS A 9 20.20 -21.69 6.62
CA LYS A 9 19.92 -21.93 5.20
C LYS A 9 18.52 -22.49 4.98
N ALA A 10 18.09 -23.45 5.81
CA ALA A 10 16.75 -24.03 5.75
C ALA A 10 15.64 -23.00 6.06
N ARG A 11 15.86 -22.07 7.00
CA ARG A 11 14.92 -20.96 7.28
C ARG A 11 14.79 -20.01 6.10
N ILE A 12 15.92 -19.61 5.53
CA ILE A 12 15.94 -18.70 4.37
C ILE A 12 15.27 -19.37 3.16
N GLU A 13 15.54 -20.66 2.92
CA GLU A 13 14.86 -21.44 1.88
C GLU A 13 13.34 -21.52 2.12
N ALA A 14 12.90 -21.77 3.35
CA ALA A 14 11.46 -21.85 3.67
C ALA A 14 10.72 -20.53 3.40
N ILE A 15 11.33 -19.39 3.77
CA ILE A 15 10.79 -18.05 3.50
C ILE A 15 10.70 -17.80 1.98
N LEU A 16 11.76 -18.12 1.24
CA LEU A 16 11.80 -17.96 -0.22
C LEU A 16 10.78 -18.87 -0.94
N VAL A 17 10.61 -20.11 -0.47
CA VAL A 17 9.63 -21.06 -1.01
C VAL A 17 8.20 -20.60 -0.76
N HIS A 18 7.90 -20.02 0.42
CA HIS A 18 6.58 -19.47 0.70
C HIS A 18 6.28 -18.20 -0.11
N ALA A 19 7.26 -17.32 -0.29
CA ALA A 19 7.12 -16.10 -1.08
C ALA A 19 6.86 -16.36 -2.57
N ARG A 20 7.25 -17.53 -3.11
CA ARG A 20 7.10 -17.87 -4.53
C ARG A 20 5.77 -18.51 -4.92
N LYS A 21 4.89 -18.81 -3.95
CA LYS A 21 3.61 -19.48 -4.23
C LYS A 21 2.55 -18.47 -4.67
N ASN A 22 2.59 -18.06 -5.93
CA ASN A 22 1.51 -17.29 -6.54
C ASN A 22 0.26 -18.16 -6.73
N ARG A 23 -0.91 -17.62 -6.37
CA ARG A 23 -2.21 -18.23 -6.71
C ARG A 23 -3.01 -17.30 -7.59
N ALA A 24 -3.62 -17.84 -8.63
CA ALA A 24 -4.57 -17.09 -9.45
C ALA A 24 -5.87 -16.88 -8.68
N ILE A 25 -6.44 -15.67 -8.80
CA ILE A 25 -7.74 -15.31 -8.24
C ILE A 25 -8.67 -14.92 -9.39
N SER A 26 -9.94 -15.33 -9.29
CA SER A 26 -11.00 -14.85 -10.18
C SER A 26 -11.72 -13.71 -9.48
N LEU A 27 -11.86 -12.55 -10.14
CA LEU A 27 -12.54 -11.38 -9.60
C LEU A 27 -13.59 -10.91 -10.61
N ARG A 28 -14.82 -10.67 -10.13
CA ARG A 28 -15.86 -9.99 -10.91
C ARG A 28 -15.88 -8.52 -10.47
N ILE A 29 -15.77 -7.62 -11.44
CA ILE A 29 -15.82 -6.17 -11.23
C ILE A 29 -16.77 -5.55 -12.25
N ALA A 30 -17.31 -4.38 -11.94
CA ALA A 30 -18.09 -3.62 -12.90
C ALA A 30 -17.20 -3.18 -14.08
N GLU A 31 -17.77 -3.11 -15.28
CA GLU A 31 -17.05 -2.67 -16.48
C GLU A 31 -16.49 -1.26 -16.32
N TYR A 32 -17.30 -0.35 -15.76
CA TYR A 32 -16.90 1.02 -15.43
C TYR A 32 -15.64 1.07 -14.53
N ASP A 33 -15.58 0.21 -13.51
CA ASP A 33 -14.42 0.15 -12.60
C ASP A 33 -13.18 -0.43 -13.31
N LEU A 34 -13.36 -1.42 -14.19
CA LEU A 34 -12.28 -1.98 -14.98
C LEU A 34 -11.69 -0.93 -15.93
N GLU A 35 -12.52 -0.11 -16.57
CA GLU A 35 -12.06 0.99 -17.41
C GLU A 35 -11.31 2.05 -16.60
N GLY A 36 -11.83 2.41 -15.42
CA GLY A 36 -11.15 3.31 -14.49
C GLY A 36 -9.77 2.80 -14.08
N LEU A 37 -9.65 1.51 -13.75
CA LEU A 37 -8.38 0.86 -13.42
C LEU A 37 -7.40 0.86 -14.59
N LYS A 38 -7.89 0.59 -15.82
CA LYS A 38 -7.04 0.62 -17.03
C LYS A 38 -6.49 2.01 -17.29
N LYS A 39 -7.35 3.04 -17.24
CA LYS A 39 -6.94 4.43 -17.40
C LYS A 39 -5.90 4.82 -16.35
N ARG A 40 -6.13 4.46 -15.09
CA ARG A 40 -5.20 4.79 -14.01
C ARG A 40 -3.84 4.10 -14.18
N ALA A 41 -3.85 2.85 -14.63
CA ALA A 41 -2.62 2.11 -14.88
C ALA A 41 -1.82 2.72 -16.05
N GLU A 42 -2.51 3.19 -17.09
CA GLU A 42 -1.90 3.92 -18.20
C GLU A 42 -1.26 5.24 -17.74
N GLU A 43 -1.95 6.02 -16.89
CA GLU A 43 -1.40 7.23 -16.26
C GLU A 43 -0.11 6.94 -15.46
N GLU A 44 -0.03 5.77 -14.82
CA GLU A 44 1.14 5.32 -14.05
C GLU A 44 2.18 4.56 -14.91
N GLY A 45 1.94 4.40 -16.21
CA GLY A 45 2.85 3.73 -17.14
C GLY A 45 3.02 2.22 -16.88
N MET A 46 1.98 1.57 -16.34
CA MET A 46 2.03 0.16 -15.93
C MET A 46 0.81 -0.66 -16.42
N PRO A 47 0.92 -2.00 -16.50
CA PRO A 47 -0.24 -2.84 -16.78
C PRO A 47 -1.30 -2.76 -15.67
N TYR A 48 -2.59 -2.78 -16.03
CA TYR A 48 -3.69 -2.70 -15.06
C TYR A 48 -3.70 -3.87 -14.07
N GLN A 49 -3.25 -5.06 -14.49
CA GLN A 49 -3.09 -6.20 -13.58
C GLN A 49 -2.02 -5.92 -12.51
N THR A 50 -0.93 -5.25 -12.89
CA THR A 50 0.14 -4.85 -11.97
C THR A 50 -0.37 -3.78 -11.01
N LEU A 51 -1.18 -2.83 -11.48
CA LEU A 51 -1.84 -1.84 -10.61
C LEU A 51 -2.74 -2.54 -9.57
N ILE A 52 -3.60 -3.47 -10.02
CA ILE A 52 -4.47 -4.26 -9.12
C ILE A 52 -3.64 -5.00 -8.08
N SER A 53 -2.58 -5.71 -8.51
CA SER A 53 -1.68 -6.41 -7.59
C SER A 53 -0.99 -5.47 -6.61
N THR A 54 -0.62 -4.27 -7.04
CA THR A 54 0.02 -3.26 -6.20
C THR A 54 -0.94 -2.71 -5.17
N ILE A 55 -2.21 -2.46 -5.53
CA ILE A 55 -3.25 -2.04 -4.60
C ILE A 55 -3.49 -3.12 -3.56
N LEU A 56 -3.64 -4.38 -3.97
CA LEU A 56 -3.82 -5.50 -3.05
C LEU A 56 -2.62 -5.63 -2.09
N HIS A 57 -1.40 -5.51 -2.59
CA HIS A 57 -0.20 -5.54 -1.77
C HIS A 57 -0.19 -4.40 -0.74
N LYS A 58 -0.42 -3.16 -1.18
CA LYS A 58 -0.49 -1.98 -0.30
C LYS A 58 -1.60 -2.12 0.75
N TYR A 59 -2.72 -2.74 0.40
CA TYR A 59 -3.81 -2.98 1.33
C TYR A 59 -3.40 -3.97 2.43
N VAL A 60 -2.74 -5.08 2.10
CA VAL A 60 -2.32 -6.08 3.10
C VAL A 60 -1.09 -5.66 3.91
N THR A 61 -0.33 -4.68 3.44
CA THR A 61 0.84 -4.11 4.15
C THR A 61 0.51 -2.83 4.92
N ASP A 62 -0.77 -2.45 5.03
CA ASP A 62 -1.23 -1.20 5.66
C ASP A 62 -0.59 0.08 5.05
N GLN A 63 -0.19 0.01 3.79
CA GLN A 63 0.39 1.12 3.02
C GLN A 63 -0.65 1.85 2.14
N LEU A 64 -1.88 1.32 2.06
CA LEU A 64 -2.97 1.97 1.33
C LEU A 64 -3.67 2.99 2.23
N VAL A 65 -3.45 4.28 1.96
CA VAL A 65 -4.01 5.38 2.76
C VAL A 65 -5.30 5.90 2.11
N ASP A 66 -6.40 5.91 2.87
CA ASP A 66 -7.62 6.59 2.46
C ASP A 66 -7.45 8.11 2.63
N LYS A 67 -7.65 8.86 1.53
CA LYS A 67 -7.59 10.33 1.53
C LYS A 67 -8.52 10.94 2.58
N ARG A 68 -9.69 10.35 2.82
CA ARG A 68 -10.66 10.83 3.83
C ARG A 68 -10.09 10.76 5.23
N GLU A 69 -9.37 9.70 5.57
CA GLU A 69 -8.72 9.54 6.88
C GLU A 69 -7.60 10.56 7.05
N VAL A 70 -6.84 10.86 5.99
CA VAL A 70 -5.85 11.95 6.00
C VAL A 70 -6.52 13.29 6.25
N TYR A 71 -7.61 13.62 5.56
CA TYR A 71 -8.29 14.89 5.79
C TYR A 71 -8.86 15.00 7.22
N LYS A 72 -9.44 13.93 7.76
CA LYS A 72 -9.93 13.92 9.15
C LYS A 72 -8.79 14.14 10.14
N THR A 73 -7.69 13.41 10.01
CA THR A 73 -6.55 13.53 10.92
C THR A 73 -5.89 14.89 10.83
N VAL A 74 -5.76 15.47 9.63
CA VAL A 74 -5.26 16.83 9.43
C VAL A 74 -6.21 17.88 10.02
N SER A 75 -7.52 17.72 9.85
CA SER A 75 -8.52 18.62 10.46
C SER A 75 -8.48 18.56 11.98
N LEU A 76 -8.48 17.36 12.56
CA LEU A 76 -8.36 17.16 14.01
C LEU A 76 -7.04 17.70 14.57
N ALA A 77 -5.93 17.51 13.85
CA ALA A 77 -4.63 18.07 14.23
C ALA A 77 -4.63 19.59 14.17
N ARG A 78 -5.27 20.18 13.15
CA ARG A 78 -5.43 21.64 13.03
C ARG A 78 -6.29 22.21 14.15
N GLU A 79 -7.41 21.56 14.46
CA GLU A 79 -8.29 21.92 15.58
C GLU A 79 -7.55 21.83 16.91
N ALA A 80 -6.83 20.73 17.15
CA ALA A 80 -5.99 20.58 18.33
C ALA A 80 -4.91 21.68 18.41
N VAL A 81 -4.22 22.01 17.31
CA VAL A 81 -3.21 23.09 17.30
C VAL A 81 -3.82 24.46 17.65
N VAL A 82 -5.05 24.73 17.22
CA VAL A 82 -5.79 25.96 17.58
C VAL A 82 -6.17 25.94 19.06
N ASP A 83 -6.66 24.81 19.58
CA ASP A 83 -7.10 24.66 20.97
C ASP A 83 -5.94 24.65 21.99
N PHE A 84 -4.75 24.17 21.59
CA PHE A 84 -3.54 24.16 22.43
C PHE A 84 -2.72 25.46 22.38
N GLY A 85 -3.21 26.51 21.69
CA GLY A 85 -2.71 27.87 21.87
C GLY A 85 -1.26 28.11 21.47
N ILE A 86 -0.76 27.49 20.40
CA ILE A 86 0.45 27.99 19.73
C ILE A 86 0.03 29.20 18.89
N SER A 87 -0.10 30.34 19.57
CA SER A 87 -0.25 31.66 18.96
C SER A 87 0.84 31.81 17.89
N GLN A 88 0.45 32.21 16.68
CA GLN A 88 1.43 32.60 15.65
C GLN A 88 2.39 33.64 16.25
N PRO A 89 3.71 33.53 16.07
CA PRO A 89 4.55 34.69 16.28
C PRO A 89 4.21 35.69 15.16
N GLU A 90 3.53 36.78 15.51
CA GLU A 90 3.46 37.97 14.67
C GLU A 90 4.89 38.47 14.38
N LYS A 91 5.29 38.38 13.11
CA LYS A 91 5.71 39.52 12.26
C LYS A 91 6.13 39.06 10.88
#